data_AF-A0A2N6EZG7-F1
#
_entry.id   AF-A0A2N6EZG7-F1
#
_cell.length_a   1.000
_cell.length_b   1.000
_cell.length_c   1.000
_cell.angle_alpha   90.00
_cell.angle_beta   90.00
_cell.angle_gamma   90.00
#
_symmetry.space_group_name_H-M   'P 1'
#
loop_
_entity.id
_entity.type
_entity.pdbx_description
1 polymer ?
#
loop_
_entity_poly.entity_id
_entity_poly.type
_entity_poly.pdbx_seq_one_letter_code
_entity_poly.pdbx_strand_id
1 'polypeptide(L)'
;MPPFYRSAWFPYVVPFLVYLTLVQVEMYLPQWHDHTFSARVLLCAGLLWMWRKHYRQDVQATMTLPQYIYAIAFGVVAFACWPLAIKFSIITLQSPAAVHYPVVIQIALTTLKLVGFIVIFPVMNELFWRSFMLRYFINPDFRSISLGTAQLFSVLGVTILSGLAFQYGPPLSAVSLLLSLLLIWQKNLRCCIVAHGVCQLLLAGYLYLSDGVLF
;
A
#
# COMPACT_ATOMS: atom_id res chain seq x y z
N MET A 1 -6.74 -5.46 -31.14
CA MET A 1 -6.52 -5.15 -29.70
C MET A 1 -5.37 -6.02 -29.22
N PRO A 2 -4.40 -5.49 -28.46
CA PRO A 2 -3.39 -6.35 -27.83
C PRO A 2 -4.09 -7.38 -26.92
N PRO A 3 -3.53 -8.60 -26.75
CA PRO A 3 -4.03 -9.55 -25.77
C PRO A 3 -4.17 -8.91 -24.39
N PHE A 4 -5.18 -9.30 -23.61
CA PHE A 4 -5.48 -8.75 -22.29
C PHE A 4 -4.23 -8.58 -21.40
N TYR A 5 -3.37 -9.60 -21.36
CA TYR A 5 -2.12 -9.64 -20.59
C TYR A 5 -0.98 -8.76 -21.11
N ARG A 6 -1.13 -8.16 -22.30
CA ARG A 6 -0.16 -7.18 -22.87
C ARG A 6 -0.56 -5.73 -22.62
N SER A 7 -1.68 -5.49 -21.94
CA SER A 7 -2.14 -4.14 -21.62
C SER A 7 -1.20 -3.45 -20.65
N ALA A 8 -0.95 -2.15 -20.85
CA ALA A 8 0.00 -1.38 -20.03
C ALA A 8 -0.38 -1.30 -18.54
N TRP A 9 -1.66 -1.47 -18.21
CA TRP A 9 -2.17 -1.44 -16.84
C TRP A 9 -1.96 -2.77 -16.10
N PHE A 10 -1.82 -3.89 -16.82
CA PHE A 10 -1.80 -5.24 -16.24
C PHE A 10 -0.73 -5.40 -15.14
N PRO A 11 0.52 -4.92 -15.33
CA PRO A 11 1.54 -4.99 -14.29
C PRO A 11 1.24 -4.20 -13.02
N TYR A 12 0.38 -3.18 -13.07
CA TYR A 12 0.04 -2.35 -11.92
C TYR A 12 -1.11 -2.95 -11.11
N VAL A 13 -2.00 -3.67 -11.79
CA VAL A 13 -3.24 -4.22 -11.20
C VAL A 13 -3.02 -5.60 -10.59
N VAL A 14 -2.30 -6.49 -11.28
CA VAL A 14 -2.20 -7.89 -10.85
C VAL A 14 -1.55 -8.07 -9.47
N PRO A 15 -0.42 -7.40 -9.12
CA PRO A 15 0.14 -7.51 -7.78
C PRO A 15 -0.85 -7.05 -6.70
N PHE A 16 -1.59 -5.97 -6.96
CA PHE A 16 -2.61 -5.47 -6.04
C PHE A 16 -3.77 -6.44 -5.86
N LEU A 17 -4.31 -6.99 -6.96
CA LEU A 17 -5.39 -7.98 -6.88
C LEU A 17 -4.95 -9.25 -6.16
N VAL A 18 -3.75 -9.77 -6.43
CA VAL A 18 -3.21 -10.95 -5.73
C VAL A 18 -3.10 -10.67 -4.22
N TYR A 19 -2.55 -9.51 -3.84
CA TYR A 19 -2.46 -9.12 -2.44
C TYR A 19 -3.85 -9.04 -1.78
N LEU A 20 -4.77 -8.32 -2.43
CA LEU A 20 -6.13 -8.11 -1.95
C LEU A 20 -6.88 -9.43 -1.81
N THR A 21 -6.83 -10.30 -2.82
CA THR A 21 -7.50 -11.61 -2.77
C THR A 21 -6.99 -12.44 -1.59
N LEU A 22 -5.68 -12.46 -1.33
CA LEU A 22 -5.14 -13.21 -0.20
C LEU A 22 -5.53 -12.62 1.16
N VAL A 23 -5.68 -11.29 1.27
CA VAL A 23 -6.27 -10.65 2.45
C VAL A 23 -7.73 -11.10 2.64
N GLN A 24 -8.53 -11.18 1.56
CA GLN A 24 -9.91 -11.62 1.65
C GLN A 24 -10.03 -13.12 1.99
N VAL A 25 -9.17 -13.97 1.42
CA VAL A 25 -9.11 -15.40 1.77
C VAL A 25 -8.82 -15.60 3.26
N GLU A 26 -7.93 -14.79 3.82
CA GLU A 26 -7.58 -14.84 5.25
C GLU A 26 -8.79 -14.60 6.17
N MET A 27 -9.78 -13.78 5.76
CA MET A 27 -11.00 -13.57 6.54
C MET A 27 -11.84 -14.85 6.72
N TYR A 28 -11.72 -15.79 5.77
CA TYR A 28 -12.41 -17.08 5.82
C TYR A 28 -11.53 -18.22 6.37
N LEU A 29 -10.21 -18.02 6.38
CA LEU A 29 -9.21 -18.99 6.84
C LEU A 29 -8.22 -18.33 7.83
N PRO A 30 -8.68 -17.82 8.98
CA PRO A 30 -7.83 -17.09 9.93
C PRO A 30 -6.68 -17.94 10.47
N GLN A 31 -6.86 -19.26 10.55
CA GLN A 31 -5.82 -20.22 10.94
C GLN A 31 -4.64 -20.31 9.96
N TRP A 32 -4.78 -19.80 8.73
CA TRP A 32 -3.73 -19.79 7.71
C TRP A 32 -3.01 -18.45 7.59
N HIS A 33 -3.21 -17.56 8.56
CA HIS A 33 -2.67 -16.20 8.56
C HIS A 33 -1.19 -16.12 8.11
N ASP A 34 -0.30 -16.91 8.71
CA ASP A 34 1.14 -16.84 8.38
C ASP A 34 1.43 -17.30 6.94
N HIS A 35 0.69 -18.30 6.45
CA HIS A 35 0.82 -18.84 5.10
C HIS A 35 0.31 -17.83 4.07
N THR A 36 -0.89 -17.28 4.28
CA THR A 36 -1.48 -16.28 3.39
C THR A 36 -0.65 -15.00 3.39
N PHE A 37 -0.14 -14.58 4.56
CA PHE A 37 0.78 -13.43 4.67
C PHE A 37 2.06 -13.67 3.87
N SER A 38 2.72 -14.80 4.10
CA SER A 38 3.97 -15.10 3.39
C SER A 38 3.74 -15.18 1.89
N ALA A 39 2.64 -15.82 1.46
CA ALA A 39 2.26 -15.92 0.05
C ALA A 39 2.03 -14.55 -0.58
N ARG A 40 1.28 -13.63 0.06
CA ARG A 40 1.03 -12.29 -0.50
C ARG A 40 2.32 -11.51 -0.68
N VAL A 41 3.25 -11.59 0.28
CA VAL A 41 4.54 -10.91 0.19
C VAL A 41 5.38 -11.46 -0.95
N LEU A 42 5.59 -12.79 -0.98
CA LEU A 42 6.47 -13.43 -1.95
C LEU A 42 5.94 -13.32 -3.37
N LEU A 43 4.64 -13.55 -3.56
CA LEU A 43 4.01 -13.42 -4.88
C LEU A 43 4.04 -11.97 -5.37
N CYS A 44 3.69 -11.00 -4.52
CA CYS A 44 3.73 -9.58 -4.92
C CYS A 44 5.16 -9.14 -5.22
N ALA A 45 6.12 -9.47 -4.37
CA ALA A 45 7.53 -9.13 -4.60
C ALA A 45 8.04 -9.74 -5.93
N GLY A 46 7.72 -11.02 -6.19
CA GLY A 46 8.07 -11.70 -7.44
C GLY A 46 7.45 -11.04 -8.67
N LEU A 47 6.16 -10.70 -8.63
CA LEU A 47 5.46 -10.02 -9.72
C LEU A 47 6.01 -8.60 -9.98
N LEU A 48 6.22 -7.82 -8.92
CA LEU A 48 6.82 -6.49 -9.01
C LEU A 48 8.23 -6.56 -9.60
N TRP A 49 9.03 -7.54 -9.18
CA TRP A 49 10.39 -7.74 -9.71
C TRP A 49 10.39 -8.13 -11.18
N MET A 50 9.52 -9.06 -11.56
CA MET A 50 9.35 -9.53 -12.94
C MET A 50 8.98 -8.35 -13.86
N TRP A 51 8.08 -7.47 -13.41
CA TRP A 51 7.62 -6.32 -14.20
C TRP A 51 8.31 -4.99 -13.92
N ARG A 52 9.39 -4.96 -13.13
CA ARG A 52 10.08 -3.73 -12.70
C ARG A 52 10.38 -2.71 -13.81
N LYS A 53 10.62 -3.20 -15.04
CA LYS A 53 10.88 -2.35 -16.22
C LYS A 53 9.66 -1.50 -16.62
N HIS A 54 8.44 -1.97 -16.38
CA HIS A 54 7.21 -1.26 -16.71
C HIS A 54 7.00 -0.02 -15.85
N TYR A 55 7.49 -0.04 -14.60
CA TYR A 55 7.32 1.06 -13.66
C TYR A 55 8.40 2.13 -13.79
N ARG A 56 9.49 1.85 -14.53
CA ARG A 56 10.71 2.68 -14.55
C ARG A 56 10.41 4.15 -14.82
N GLN A 57 9.54 4.45 -15.77
CA GLN A 57 9.18 5.84 -16.12
C GLN A 57 8.52 6.58 -14.96
N ASP A 58 7.70 5.89 -14.15
CA ASP A 58 6.98 6.48 -13.03
C ASP A 58 7.87 6.61 -11.77
N VAL A 59 8.90 5.77 -11.65
CA VAL A 59 9.80 5.75 -10.48
C VAL A 59 11.21 6.25 -10.79
N GLN A 60 11.51 6.82 -11.96
CA GLN A 60 12.87 7.25 -12.28
C GLN A 60 13.29 8.55 -11.58
N ALA A 61 12.33 9.41 -11.22
CA ALA A 61 12.61 10.69 -10.61
C ALA A 61 13.34 10.51 -9.27
N THR A 62 14.50 11.15 -9.12
CA THR A 62 15.22 11.20 -7.84
C THR A 62 14.50 12.15 -6.89
N MET A 63 14.56 11.85 -5.59
CA MET A 63 14.00 12.73 -4.57
C MET A 63 15.03 13.76 -4.13
N THR A 64 14.60 15.02 -4.03
CA THR A 64 15.39 16.08 -3.39
C THR A 64 15.32 15.96 -1.86
N LEU A 65 16.24 16.60 -1.14
CA LEU A 65 16.20 16.61 0.33
C LEU A 65 14.86 17.16 0.89
N PRO A 66 14.29 18.27 0.39
CA PRO A 66 12.95 18.71 0.79
C PRO A 66 11.86 17.66 0.55
N GLN A 67 11.93 16.92 -0.56
CA GLN A 67 10.98 15.85 -0.87
C GLN A 67 11.02 14.71 0.14
N TYR A 68 12.19 14.35 0.66
CA TYR A 68 12.28 13.39 1.77
C TYR A 68 11.61 13.92 3.03
N ILE A 69 11.85 15.20 3.39
CA ILE A 69 11.23 15.83 4.56
C ILE A 69 9.71 15.83 4.42
N TYR A 70 9.18 16.23 3.25
CA TYR A 70 7.75 16.23 3.01
C TYR A 70 7.16 14.83 3.01
N ALA A 71 7.83 13.84 2.42
CA ALA A 71 7.39 12.45 2.45
C ALA A 71 7.31 11.91 3.88
N ILE A 72 8.34 12.16 4.71
CA ILE A 72 8.33 11.75 6.12
C ILE A 72 7.20 12.45 6.88
N ALA A 73 7.05 13.77 6.72
CA ALA A 73 5.99 14.53 7.37
C ALA A 73 4.59 14.02 6.99
N PHE A 74 4.32 13.79 5.71
CA PHE A 74 3.06 13.20 5.25
C PHE A 74 2.88 11.78 5.76
N GLY A 75 3.95 10.98 5.86
CA GLY A 75 3.90 9.64 6.44
C GLY A 75 3.53 9.64 7.92
N VAL A 76 4.05 10.61 8.70
CA VAL A 76 3.68 10.80 10.12
C VAL A 76 2.22 11.23 10.24
N VAL A 77 1.75 12.17 9.41
CA VAL A 77 0.35 12.61 9.41
C VAL A 77 -0.59 11.46 9.00
N ALA A 78 -0.22 10.69 7.98
CA ALA A 78 -0.95 9.51 7.54
C ALA A 78 -1.02 8.45 8.65
N PHE A 79 0.08 8.23 9.38
CA PHE A 79 0.10 7.34 10.55
C PHE A 79 -0.89 7.81 11.62
N ALA A 80 -0.95 9.11 11.92
CA ALA A 80 -1.84 9.64 12.96
C ALA A 80 -3.34 9.33 12.73
N CYS A 81 -3.76 9.07 11.48
CA CYS A 81 -5.12 8.64 11.16
C CYS A 81 -5.52 7.32 11.84
N TRP A 82 -4.56 6.42 12.08
CA TRP A 82 -4.80 5.10 12.67
C TRP A 82 -5.13 5.14 14.17
N PRO A 83 -4.25 5.64 15.07
CA PRO A 83 -4.58 5.74 16.49
C PRO A 83 -5.76 6.66 16.75
N LEU A 84 -6.01 7.67 15.90
CA LEU A 84 -7.19 8.52 15.99
C LEU A 84 -8.48 7.73 15.70
N ALA A 85 -8.47 6.90 14.65
CA ALA A 85 -9.61 6.05 14.31
C ALA A 85 -9.89 5.00 15.41
N ILE A 86 -8.85 4.48 16.06
CA ILE A 86 -8.98 3.56 17.20
C ILE A 86 -9.55 4.31 18.42
N LYS A 87 -9.00 5.48 18.76
CA LYS A 87 -9.43 6.29 19.91
C LYS A 87 -10.91 6.67 19.86
N PHE A 88 -11.43 6.94 18.66
CA PHE A 88 -12.85 7.27 18.45
C PHE A 88 -13.73 6.06 18.12
N SER A 89 -13.23 4.83 18.31
CA SER A 89 -13.96 3.59 18.05
C SER A 89 -14.52 3.49 16.62
N ILE A 90 -13.85 4.12 15.65
CA ILE A 90 -14.18 4.03 14.22
C ILE A 90 -13.74 2.67 13.68
N ILE A 91 -12.61 2.15 14.18
CA ILE A 91 -12.10 0.83 13.86
C ILE A 91 -11.73 0.07 15.13
N THR A 92 -11.76 -1.25 15.05
CA THR A 92 -11.19 -2.15 16.05
C THR A 92 -10.16 -3.01 15.36
N LEU A 93 -8.94 -3.05 15.90
CA LEU A 93 -7.88 -3.89 15.38
C LEU A 93 -8.16 -5.34 15.75
N GLN A 94 -8.01 -6.23 14.79
CA GLN A 94 -8.10 -7.66 15.01
C GLN A 94 -6.69 -8.21 15.21
N SER A 95 -6.52 -9.01 16.27
CA SER A 95 -5.28 -9.75 16.52
C SER A 95 -5.45 -11.17 15.98
N PRO A 96 -4.58 -11.66 15.07
CA PRO A 96 -4.60 -13.06 14.69
C PRO A 96 -4.29 -13.95 15.90
N ALA A 97 -4.76 -15.20 15.84
CA ALA A 97 -4.48 -16.17 16.88
C ALA A 97 -2.95 -16.42 16.98
N ALA A 98 -2.43 -16.41 18.20
CA ALA A 98 -1.01 -16.65 18.43
C ALA A 98 -0.66 -18.11 18.09
N VAL A 99 0.14 -18.30 17.02
CA VAL A 99 0.71 -19.59 16.66
C VAL A 99 2.15 -19.67 17.19
N HIS A 100 2.46 -20.75 17.89
CA HIS A 100 3.77 -20.97 18.47
C HIS A 100 4.66 -21.71 17.47
N TYR A 101 5.75 -21.08 17.07
CA TYR A 101 6.79 -21.69 16.23
C TYR A 101 8.11 -21.76 16.99
N PRO A 102 9.05 -22.63 16.56
CA PRO A 102 10.44 -22.51 16.94
C PRO A 102 10.97 -21.09 16.68
N VAL A 103 11.81 -20.58 17.58
CA VAL A 103 12.30 -19.19 17.57
C VAL A 103 12.86 -18.75 16.20
N VAL A 104 13.57 -19.63 15.51
CA VAL A 104 14.15 -19.34 14.18
C VAL A 104 13.06 -19.08 13.14
N ILE A 105 11.99 -19.89 13.14
CA ILE A 105 10.86 -19.72 12.22
C ILE A 105 10.09 -18.44 12.57
N GLN A 106 9.90 -18.16 13.87
CA GLN A 106 9.22 -16.95 14.33
C GLN A 106 9.96 -15.67 13.89
N ILE A 107 11.29 -15.64 14.00
CA ILE A 107 12.13 -14.52 13.54
C ILE A 107 12.00 -14.36 12.02
N ALA A 108 12.06 -15.47 11.27
CA ALA A 108 11.96 -15.45 9.82
C ALA A 108 10.59 -14.92 9.34
N LEU A 109 9.50 -15.42 9.92
CA LEU A 109 8.13 -14.98 9.61
C LEU A 109 7.91 -13.51 9.97
N THR A 110 8.31 -13.09 11.18
CA THR A 110 8.20 -11.69 11.62
C THR A 110 8.97 -10.76 10.69
N THR A 111 10.19 -11.14 10.30
CA THR A 111 11.03 -10.36 9.37
C THR A 111 10.36 -10.24 8.00
N LEU A 112 9.86 -11.36 7.45
CA LEU A 112 9.16 -11.38 6.17
C LEU A 112 7.92 -10.50 6.21
N LYS A 113 7.14 -10.58 7.29
CA LYS A 113 5.94 -9.77 7.51
C LYS A 113 6.25 -8.28 7.59
N LEU A 114 7.27 -7.89 8.36
CA LEU A 114 7.73 -6.52 8.46
C LEU A 114 8.19 -5.95 7.11
N VAL A 115 9.02 -6.67 6.36
CA VAL A 115 9.45 -6.25 5.02
C VAL A 115 8.25 -6.16 4.08
N GLY A 116 7.36 -7.14 4.14
CA GLY A 116 6.11 -7.16 3.40
C GLY A 116 5.26 -5.93 3.64
N PHE A 117 5.07 -5.56 4.91
CA PHE A 117 4.20 -4.47 5.31
C PHE A 117 4.79 -3.08 5.10
N ILE A 118 6.10 -2.92 5.32
CA ILE A 118 6.79 -1.62 5.29
C ILE A 118 7.29 -1.28 3.87
N VAL A 119 7.58 -2.30 3.05
CA VAL A 119 8.19 -2.08 1.72
C VAL A 119 7.27 -2.58 0.61
N ILE A 120 6.95 -3.88 0.61
CA ILE A 120 6.25 -4.49 -0.53
C ILE A 120 4.84 -3.92 -0.68
N PHE A 121 4.11 -3.79 0.43
CA PHE A 121 2.76 -3.26 0.45
C PHE A 121 2.72 -1.80 -0.03
N PRO A 122 3.53 -0.86 0.51
CA PRO A 122 3.59 0.51 -0.01
C PRO A 122 3.94 0.58 -1.50
N VAL A 123 4.99 -0.11 -1.94
CA VAL A 123 5.41 -0.06 -3.36
C VAL A 123 4.28 -0.53 -4.28
N MET A 124 3.69 -1.69 -3.97
CA MET A 124 2.57 -2.24 -4.74
C MET A 124 1.36 -1.29 -4.72
N ASN A 125 1.01 -0.78 -3.55
CA ASN A 125 -0.18 0.04 -3.35
C ASN A 125 -0.05 1.42 -4.03
N GLU A 126 1.12 2.06 -3.97
CA GLU A 126 1.37 3.33 -4.65
C GLU A 126 1.39 3.17 -6.17
N LEU A 127 1.98 2.08 -6.68
CA LEU A 127 1.95 1.79 -8.11
C LEU A 127 0.50 1.62 -8.58
N PHE A 128 -0.32 0.88 -7.84
CA PHE A 128 -1.73 0.70 -8.19
C PHE A 128 -2.53 2.00 -8.10
N TRP A 129 -2.58 2.66 -6.93
CA TRP A 129 -3.47 3.81 -6.73
C TRP A 129 -2.96 5.09 -7.38
N ARG A 130 -1.69 5.42 -7.13
CA ARG A 130 -1.11 6.72 -7.51
C ARG A 130 -0.59 6.71 -8.94
N SER A 131 0.10 5.63 -9.34
CA SER A 131 0.59 5.52 -10.71
C SER A 131 -0.50 5.10 -11.70
N PHE A 132 -1.33 4.12 -11.38
CA PHE A 132 -2.33 3.63 -12.32
C PHE A 132 -3.70 4.30 -12.13
N MET A 133 -4.36 4.07 -11.00
CA MET A 133 -5.79 4.36 -10.83
C MET A 133 -6.14 5.85 -10.97
N LEU A 134 -5.33 6.74 -10.37
CA LEU A 134 -5.54 8.19 -10.48
C LEU A 134 -5.53 8.67 -11.93
N ARG A 135 -4.68 8.08 -12.78
CA ARG A 135 -4.56 8.46 -14.18
C ARG A 135 -5.60 7.74 -15.05
N TYR A 136 -5.91 6.50 -14.73
CA TYR A 136 -6.88 5.69 -15.45
C TYR A 136 -8.30 6.26 -15.38
N PHE A 137 -8.68 6.83 -14.23
CA PHE A 137 -9.96 7.53 -14.09
C PHE A 137 -10.08 8.80 -14.94
N ILE A 138 -8.96 9.37 -15.37
CA ILE A 138 -8.95 10.53 -16.28
C ILE A 138 -9.00 10.05 -17.73
N ASN A 139 -8.15 9.08 -18.08
CA ASN A 139 -8.07 8.50 -19.41
C ASN A 139 -7.62 7.02 -19.35
N PRO A 140 -8.30 6.08 -20.05
CA PRO A 140 -7.88 4.68 -20.10
C PRO A 140 -6.43 4.48 -20.60
N ASP A 141 -5.95 5.34 -21.49
CA ASP A 141 -4.52 5.46 -21.79
C ASP A 141 -3.82 6.28 -20.70
N PHE A 142 -3.78 5.71 -19.50
CA PHE A 142 -3.34 6.41 -18.28
C PHE A 142 -1.90 6.94 -18.37
N ARG A 143 -1.05 6.36 -19.23
CA ARG A 143 0.33 6.81 -19.43
C ARG A 143 0.43 8.13 -20.19
N SER A 144 -0.61 8.53 -20.92
CA SER A 144 -0.71 9.85 -21.53
C SER A 144 -0.89 10.97 -20.49
N ILE A 145 -1.33 10.62 -19.28
CA ILE A 145 -1.55 11.55 -18.18
C ILE A 145 -0.27 11.64 -17.33
N SER A 146 0.17 12.87 -17.04
CA SER A 146 1.30 13.09 -16.13
C SER A 146 0.98 12.67 -14.69
N LEU A 147 1.99 12.23 -13.94
CA LEU A 147 1.86 12.01 -12.50
C LEU A 147 1.49 13.32 -11.79
N GLY A 148 0.54 13.24 -10.85
CA GLY A 148 0.09 14.40 -10.09
C GLY A 148 -0.88 15.33 -10.84
N THR A 149 -1.43 14.92 -11.98
CA THR A 149 -2.55 15.64 -12.61
C THR A 149 -3.76 15.63 -11.68
N ALA A 150 -4.15 16.80 -11.20
CA ALA A 150 -5.29 16.96 -10.31
C ALA A 150 -6.61 16.87 -11.09
N GLN A 151 -7.46 15.91 -10.72
CA GLN A 151 -8.82 15.81 -11.24
C GLN A 151 -9.73 15.31 -10.12
N LEU A 152 -10.75 16.10 -9.80
CA LEU A 152 -11.56 15.90 -8.59
C LEU A 152 -12.21 14.52 -8.54
N PHE A 153 -12.83 14.09 -9.64
CA PHE A 153 -13.47 12.76 -9.71
C PHE A 153 -12.48 11.63 -9.47
N SER A 154 -11.29 11.69 -10.08
CA SER A 154 -10.25 10.69 -9.89
C SER A 154 -9.76 10.63 -8.43
N VAL A 155 -9.49 11.78 -7.82
CA VAL A 155 -9.03 11.84 -6.42
C VAL A 155 -10.09 11.30 -5.46
N LEU A 156 -11.35 11.72 -5.63
CA LEU A 156 -12.45 11.22 -4.80
C LEU A 156 -12.71 9.73 -5.04
N GLY A 157 -12.69 9.29 -6.30
CA GLY A 157 -12.85 7.89 -6.66
C GLY A 157 -11.78 7.01 -6.04
N VAL A 158 -10.50 7.38 -6.15
CA VAL A 158 -9.38 6.64 -5.55
C VAL A 158 -9.47 6.66 -4.02
N THR A 159 -9.83 7.80 -3.43
CA THR A 159 -10.03 7.92 -1.97
C THR A 159 -11.09 6.92 -1.48
N ILE A 160 -12.29 6.96 -2.07
CA ILE A 160 -13.41 6.10 -1.68
C ILE A 160 -13.08 4.62 -1.93
N LEU A 161 -12.62 4.27 -3.14
CA LEU A 161 -12.32 2.88 -3.48
C LEU A 161 -11.21 2.29 -2.61
N SER A 162 -10.21 3.08 -2.22
CA SER A 162 -9.15 2.60 -1.33
C SER A 162 -9.66 2.26 0.07
N GLY A 163 -10.64 3.01 0.58
CA GLY A 163 -11.31 2.67 1.83
C GLY A 163 -12.21 1.45 1.72
N LEU A 164 -12.76 1.17 0.54
CA LEU A 164 -13.57 -0.04 0.31
C LEU A 164 -12.72 -1.29 0.07
N ALA A 165 -11.44 -1.13 -0.30
CA ALA A 165 -10.58 -2.26 -0.64
C ALA A 165 -10.24 -3.16 0.56
N PHE A 166 -10.17 -2.61 1.77
CA PHE A 166 -9.81 -3.38 2.98
C PHE A 166 -10.73 -3.04 4.16
N GLN A 167 -10.69 -3.87 5.19
CA GLN A 167 -11.57 -3.77 6.37
C GLN A 167 -11.45 -2.47 7.20
N TYR A 168 -10.39 -1.69 7.00
CA TYR A 168 -10.10 -0.47 7.78
C TYR A 168 -10.40 0.81 6.98
N GLY A 169 -11.60 0.91 6.42
CA GLY A 169 -11.92 1.87 5.37
C GLY A 169 -11.67 3.35 5.69
N PRO A 170 -12.16 3.91 6.81
CA PRO A 170 -11.98 5.33 7.12
C PRO A 170 -10.51 5.79 7.20
N PRO A 171 -9.61 5.16 7.97
CA PRO A 171 -8.20 5.56 7.98
C PRO A 171 -7.52 5.34 6.62
N LEU A 172 -7.88 4.29 5.87
CA LEU A 172 -7.33 4.05 4.54
C LEU A 172 -7.73 5.14 3.53
N SER A 173 -9.00 5.56 3.53
CA SER A 173 -9.46 6.70 2.74
C SER A 173 -8.68 7.96 3.07
N ALA A 174 -8.49 8.27 4.36
CA ALA A 174 -7.74 9.45 4.80
C ALA A 174 -6.27 9.40 4.32
N VAL A 175 -5.59 8.27 4.50
CA VAL A 175 -4.21 8.05 4.01
C VAL A 175 -4.15 8.17 2.48
N SER A 176 -5.10 7.60 1.76
CA SER A 176 -5.15 7.67 0.30
C SER A 176 -5.34 9.10 -0.22
N LEU A 177 -6.20 9.88 0.43
CA LEU A 177 -6.37 11.31 0.12
C LEU A 177 -5.06 12.08 0.36
N LEU A 178 -4.43 11.91 1.52
CA LEU A 178 -3.16 12.56 1.86
C LEU A 178 -2.06 12.24 0.83
N LEU A 179 -1.92 10.98 0.45
CA LEU A 179 -0.92 10.55 -0.53
C LEU A 179 -1.25 11.02 -1.95
N SER A 180 -2.54 11.17 -2.29
CA SER A 180 -2.96 11.77 -3.57
C SER A 180 -2.62 13.26 -3.62
N LEU A 181 -2.86 13.99 -2.53
CA LEU A 181 -2.45 15.40 -2.41
C LEU A 181 -0.94 15.56 -2.48
N LEU A 182 -0.18 14.67 -1.81
CA LEU A 182 1.28 14.65 -1.91
C LEU A 182 1.75 14.42 -3.34
N LEU A 183 1.13 13.49 -4.09
CA LEU A 183 1.48 13.24 -5.49
C LEU A 183 1.17 14.46 -6.37
N ILE A 184 0.02 15.10 -6.19
CA ILE A 184 -0.37 16.29 -6.95
C ILE A 184 0.62 17.43 -6.73
N TRP A 185 1.06 17.61 -5.49
CA TRP A 185 2.00 18.66 -5.14
C TRP A 185 3.43 18.36 -5.62
N GLN A 186 3.95 17.18 -5.29
CA GLN A 186 5.36 16.84 -5.52
C GLN A 186 5.64 16.22 -6.89
N LYS A 187 4.60 15.72 -7.57
CA LYS A 187 4.67 15.07 -8.89
C LYS A 187 5.73 13.97 -8.97
N ASN A 188 5.98 13.30 -7.84
CA ASN A 188 6.99 12.26 -7.70
C ASN A 188 6.42 11.09 -6.91
N LEU A 189 6.29 9.94 -7.57
CA LEU A 189 5.72 8.74 -6.98
C LEU A 189 6.56 8.22 -5.80
N ARG A 190 7.89 8.43 -5.83
CA ARG A 190 8.76 8.00 -4.73
C ARG A 190 8.42 8.73 -3.42
N CYS A 191 7.96 9.97 -3.47
CA CYS A 191 7.49 10.69 -2.28
C CYS A 191 6.34 9.93 -1.60
N CYS A 192 5.38 9.44 -2.38
CA CYS A 192 4.25 8.69 -1.86
C CYS A 192 4.68 7.31 -1.35
N ILE A 193 5.61 6.63 -2.03
CA ILE A 193 6.14 5.32 -1.58
C ILE A 193 6.85 5.47 -0.24
N VAL A 194 7.69 6.49 -0.09
CA VAL A 194 8.40 6.78 1.16
C VAL A 194 7.42 7.19 2.26
N ALA A 195 6.47 8.10 1.97
CA ALA A 195 5.47 8.52 2.95
C ALA A 195 4.63 7.35 3.46
N HIS A 196 4.18 6.49 2.55
CA HIS A 196 3.41 5.30 2.93
C HIS A 196 4.29 4.29 3.69
N GLY A 197 5.53 4.05 3.26
CA GLY A 197 6.48 3.22 4.01
C GLY A 197 6.74 3.73 5.44
N VAL A 198 6.88 5.04 5.63
CA VAL A 198 7.00 5.68 6.95
C VAL A 198 5.73 5.46 7.77
N CYS A 199 4.55 5.65 7.18
CA CYS A 199 3.27 5.37 7.85
C CYS A 199 3.21 3.92 8.34
N GLN A 200 3.60 2.96 7.50
CA GLN A 200 3.59 1.54 7.83
C GLN A 200 4.63 1.18 8.89
N LEU A 201 5.82 1.78 8.84
CA LEU A 201 6.86 1.60 9.86
C LEU A 201 6.38 2.09 11.23
N LEU A 202 5.81 3.29 11.30
CA LEU A 202 5.27 3.86 12.53
C LEU A 202 4.08 3.04 13.05
N LEU A 203 3.21 2.59 12.15
CA LEU A 203 2.09 1.73 12.50
C LEU A 203 2.57 0.39 13.08
N ALA A 204 3.58 -0.23 12.47
CA ALA A 204 4.19 -1.45 12.99
C ALA A 204 4.77 -1.23 14.40
N GLY A 205 5.51 -0.14 14.61
CA GLY A 205 6.04 0.22 15.93
C GLY A 205 4.95 0.48 16.97
N TYR A 206 3.88 1.17 16.59
CA TYR A 206 2.73 1.42 17.45
C TYR A 206 2.03 0.13 17.88
N LEU A 207 1.79 -0.80 16.94
CA LEU A 207 1.18 -2.09 17.24
C LEU A 207 2.06 -2.90 18.19
N TYR A 208 3.36 -2.97 17.92
CA TYR A 208 4.31 -3.66 18.80
C TYR A 208 4.29 -3.15 20.24
N LEU A 209 4.18 -1.83 20.43
CA LEU A 209 4.16 -1.19 21.75
C LEU A 209 2.80 -1.26 22.46
N SER A 210 1.72 -1.53 21.75
CA SER A 210 0.35 -1.54 22.29
C SER A 210 -0.19 -2.94 22.55
N ASP A 211 0.68 -3.96 22.56
CA ASP A 211 0.32 -5.39 22.56
C ASP A 211 -0.64 -5.76 21.40
N GLY A 212 -0.74 -4.89 20.39
CA GLY A 212 -1.41 -5.18 19.15
C GLY A 212 -0.59 -6.19 18.39
N VAL A 213 -1.19 -7.32 18.02
CA VAL A 213 -0.46 -8.33 17.27
C VAL A 213 -0.08 -7.75 15.91
N LEU A 214 1.23 -7.64 15.68
CA LEU A 214 1.82 -7.31 14.40
C LEU A 214 1.49 -8.40 13.39
N PHE A 215 0.78 -8.02 12.33
CA PHE A 215 0.52 -8.83 11.13
C PHE A 215 -0.10 -10.17 11.42
#